data_AF-A0A836XD96-F1
#
_entry.id   AF-A0A836XD96-F1
#
_cell.length_a   1.000
_cell.length_b   1.000
_cell.length_c   1.000
_cell.angle_alpha   90.00
_cell.angle_beta   90.00
_cell.angle_gamma   90.00
#
_symmetry.space_group_name_H-M   'P 1'
#
loop_
_entity.id
_entity.type
_entity.pdbx_description
1 polymer ?
#
loop_
_entity_poly.entity_id
_entity_poly.type
_entity_poly.pdbx_seq_one_letter_code
_entity_poly.pdbx_strand_id
1 'polypeptide(L)' 'MKVASWNVNSLKVRLPQLLQWLQAEDPDVVCLQELKAQEDPLQEALYNPPGYHRFCHFAQKKGYSGVAIYT' A
#
# COMPACT_ATOMS: atom_id res chain seq x y z
N MET A 1 15.18 -10.67 6.80
CA MET A 1 14.19 -9.81 7.45
C MET A 1 14.52 -8.34 7.22
N LYS A 2 13.87 -7.75 6.22
CA LYS A 2 13.92 -6.36 5.78
C LYS A 2 12.52 -5.78 6.02
N VAL A 3 12.44 -4.71 6.80
CA VAL A 3 11.19 -3.98 7.06
C VAL A 3 11.34 -2.58 6.52
N ALA A 4 10.33 -2.11 5.79
CA ALA A 4 10.29 -0.78 5.23
C ALA A 4 9.04 -0.03 5.66
N SER A 5 9.17 1.30 5.72
CA SER A 5 8.03 2.19 5.95
C SER A 5 8.07 3.32 4.94
N TRP A 6 6.93 3.59 4.31
CA TRP A 6 6.81 4.66 3.32
C TRP A 6 5.48 5.40 3.45
N ASN A 7 5.57 6.70 3.73
CA ASN A 7 4.47 7.62 3.52
C ASN A 7 4.32 7.91 2.01
N VAL A 8 3.33 7.30 1.38
CA VAL A 8 3.15 7.34 -0.08
C VAL A 8 2.42 8.59 -0.56
N ASN A 9 1.77 9.34 0.34
CA ASN A 9 1.00 10.53 0.01
C ASN A 9 0.07 10.30 -1.22
N SER A 10 -0.82 9.31 -1.08
CA SER A 10 -1.68 8.67 -2.10
C SER A 10 -1.11 7.40 -2.72
N LEU A 11 -1.63 6.25 -2.25
CA LEU A 11 -1.32 4.93 -2.79
C LEU A 11 -1.66 4.83 -4.27
N LYS A 12 -2.82 5.34 -4.68
CA LYS A 12 -3.25 5.31 -6.08
C LYS A 12 -2.26 6.02 -7.01
N VAL A 13 -1.74 7.17 -6.59
CA VAL A 13 -0.77 7.95 -7.38
C VAL A 13 0.61 7.29 -7.40
N ARG A 14 0.99 6.60 -6.32
CA ARG A 14 2.30 5.95 -6.16
C ARG A 14 2.35 4.46 -6.51
N LEU A 15 1.23 3.87 -6.94
CA LEU A 15 1.14 2.43 -7.18
C LEU A 15 2.23 1.92 -8.13
N PRO A 16 2.51 2.55 -9.29
CA PRO A 16 3.57 2.07 -10.18
C PRO A 16 4.96 2.08 -9.53
N GLN A 17 5.28 3.14 -8.78
CA GLN A 17 6.56 3.26 -8.08
C GLN A 17 6.67 2.25 -6.93
N LEU A 18 5.58 2.02 -6.20
CA LEU A 18 5.52 1.01 -5.14
C LEU A 18 5.78 -0.38 -5.72
N LEU A 19 5.10 -0.77 -6.79
CA LEU A 19 5.27 -2.10 -7.41
C LEU A 19 6.71 -2.30 -7.92
N GLN A 20 7.27 -1.30 -8.60
CA GLN A 20 8.66 -1.35 -9.06
C GLN A 20 9.63 -1.48 -7.87
N TRP A 21 9.40 -0.72 -6.80
CA TRP A 21 10.24 -0.72 -5.63
C TRP A 21 10.15 -2.03 -4.84
N LEU A 22 8.95 -2.60 -4.69
CA LEU A 22 8.76 -3.92 -4.07
C LEU A 22 9.53 -5.01 -4.82
N GLN A 23 9.51 -4.98 -6.16
CA GLN A 23 10.28 -5.94 -6.96
C GLN A 23 11.79 -5.77 -6.81
N ALA A 24 12.28 -4.55 -6.64
CA ALA A 24 13.70 -4.27 -6.53
C ALA A 24 14.26 -4.53 -5.13
N GLU A 25 13.51 -4.16 -4.09
CA GLU A 25 13.97 -4.25 -2.69
C GLU A 25 13.54 -5.52 -1.98
N ASP A 26 12.47 -6.18 -2.42
CA ASP A 26 11.93 -7.42 -1.84
C ASP A 26 11.89 -7.43 -0.29
N PRO A 27 11.22 -6.46 0.35
CA PRO A 27 11.11 -6.39 1.81
C PRO A 27 10.16 -7.47 2.37
N ASP A 28 10.52 -8.10 3.48
CA ASP A 28 9.61 -9.04 4.17
C ASP A 28 8.34 -8.35 4.73
N VAL A 29 8.42 -7.06 5.08
CA VAL A 29 7.27 -6.28 5.58
C VAL A 29 7.32 -4.85 5.09
N VAL A 30 6.18 -4.30 4.64
CA VAL A 30 6.06 -2.89 4.22
C VAL A 30 4.89 -2.20 4.89
N CYS A 31 5.17 -1.13 5.61
CA CYS A 31 4.17 -0.26 6.23
C CYS A 31 3.95 0.98 5.36
N LEU A 32 2.74 1.21 4.86
CA LEU A 32 2.38 2.40 4.10
C LEU A 32 1.50 3.35 4.91
N GLN A 33 1.73 4.66 4.75
CA GLN A 33 0.93 5.72 5.36
C GLN A 33 0.42 6.73 4.32
N GLU A 34 -0.61 7.50 4.69
CA GLU A 34 -1.26 8.49 3.82
C GLU A 34 -1.76 7.84 2.51
N LEU A 35 -2.47 6.71 2.61
CA LEU A 35 -3.00 6.02 1.43
C LEU A 35 -3.93 6.91 0.59
N LYS A 36 -4.68 7.79 1.24
CA LYS A 36 -5.72 8.66 0.65
C LYS A 36 -6.67 7.88 -0.27
N ALA A 37 -6.95 6.64 0.12
CA ALA A 37 -7.78 5.68 -0.59
C ALA A 37 -8.98 5.28 0.27
N GLN A 38 -9.94 4.61 -0.35
CA GLN A 38 -11.07 3.99 0.33
C GLN A 38 -11.15 2.51 -0.05
N GLU A 39 -11.94 1.76 0.69
CA GLU A 39 -12.31 0.40 0.30
C GLU A 39 -13.05 0.45 -1.03
N ASP A 40 -12.45 -0.18 -2.04
CA ASP A 40 -12.98 -0.28 -3.40
C ASP A 40 -12.77 -1.70 -3.90
N PRO A 41 -13.83 -2.54 -3.92
CA PRO A 41 -13.76 -3.92 -4.38
C PRO A 41 -13.25 -4.07 -5.82
N LEU A 42 -13.41 -3.03 -6.66
CA LEU A 42 -12.97 -3.08 -8.05
C LEU A 42 -11.45 -2.87 -8.18
N GLN A 43 -10.80 -2.29 -7.16
CA GLN A 43 -9.36 -1.99 -7.16
C GLN A 43 -8.56 -2.90 -6.22
N GLU A 44 -9.22 -3.81 -5.49
CA GLU A 44 -8.61 -4.80 -4.59
C GLU A 44 -7.43 -5.53 -5.25
N ALA A 45 -7.63 -6.04 -6.47
CA ALA A 45 -6.60 -6.78 -7.20
C ALA A 45 -5.38 -5.93 -7.59
N LEU A 46 -5.55 -4.62 -7.81
CA LEU A 46 -4.46 -3.72 -8.22
C LEU A 46 -3.49 -3.44 -7.06
N TYR A 47 -3.98 -3.54 -5.83
CA TYR A 47 -3.21 -3.21 -4.64
C TYR A 47 -2.60 -4.42 -3.95
N ASN A 48 -2.79 -5.64 -4.47
CA ASN A 48 -2.28 -6.89 -3.93
C ASN A 48 -1.19 -7.47 -4.87
N PRO A 49 0.08 -7.04 -4.73
CA PRO A 49 1.16 -7.59 -5.55
C PRO A 49 1.37 -9.07 -5.24
N PRO A 50 1.80 -9.88 -6.23
CA PRO A 50 2.10 -11.29 -6.00
C PRO A 50 3.11 -11.48 -4.87
N GLY A 51 2.86 -12.45 -3.99
CA GLY A 51 3.75 -12.77 -2.87
C GLY A 51 3.52 -11.96 -1.59
N TYR A 52 2.65 -10.95 -1.61
CA TYR A 52 2.33 -10.17 -0.42
C TYR A 52 0.85 -10.28 -0.03
N HIS A 53 0.61 -10.38 1.28
CA HIS A 53 -0.69 -10.23 1.90
C HIS A 53 -0.85 -8.81 2.42
N ARG A 54 -2.00 -8.19 2.11
CA ARG A 54 -2.29 -6.80 2.46
C ARG A 54 -3.30 -6.70 3.59
N PHE A 55 -3.02 -5.84 4.55
CA PHE A 55 -3.93 -5.43 5.62
C PHE A 55 -4.09 -3.92 5.58
N CYS A 56 -5.31 -3.40 5.49
CA CYS A 56 -5.58 -1.97 5.34
C CYS A 56 -6.50 -1.43 6.43
N HIS A 57 -6.28 -0.18 6.81
CA HIS A 57 -7.25 0.61 7.56
C HIS A 57 -7.47 1.94 6.86
N PHE A 58 -8.67 2.15 6.33
CA PHE A 58 -9.05 3.35 5.60
C PHE A 58 -9.62 4.41 6.53
N ALA A 59 -9.41 5.69 6.21
CA ALA A 59 -10.06 6.76 6.96
C ALA A 59 -11.53 6.89 6.56
N GLN A 60 -12.35 7.35 7.51
CA GLN A 60 -13.77 7.66 7.28
C GLN A 60 -13.95 8.79 6.24
N LYS A 61 -13.11 9.83 6.32
CA LYS A 61 -13.14 10.95 5.37
C LYS A 61 -12.53 10.54 4.03
N LYS A 62 -13.28 10.73 2.94
CA LYS A 62 -12.82 10.48 1.57
C LYS A 62 -11.51 11.21 1.25
N GLY A 63 -10.57 10.49 0.64
CA GLY A 63 -9.29 11.04 0.19
C GLY A 63 -8.35 11.49 1.32
N TYR A 64 -8.59 11.05 2.55
CA TYR A 64 -7.81 11.44 3.72
C TYR A 64 -7.10 10.23 4.33
N SER A 65 -5.86 10.41 4.77
CA SER A 65 -5.10 9.44 5.60
C SER A 65 -5.19 7.97 5.14
N GLY A 66 -5.24 7.02 6.08
CA GLY A 66 -5.24 5.58 5.85
C GLY A 66 -3.84 4.97 5.90
N VAL A 67 -3.77 3.69 6.28
CA VAL A 67 -2.55 2.91 6.41
C VAL A 67 -2.72 1.51 5.83
N ALA A 68 -1.62 0.91 5.35
CA ALA A 68 -1.58 -0.49 4.94
C ALA A 68 -0.31 -1.18 5.45
N ILE A 69 -0.39 -2.48 5.64
CA ILE A 69 0.77 -3.36 5.87
C ILE A 69 0.75 -4.45 4.80
N TYR A 70 1.90 -4.69 4.19
CA TYR A 70 2.17 -5.82 3.32
C TYR A 70 3.15 -6.78 4.02
N THR A 71 2.90 -8.08 3.94
CA THR A 71 3.75 -9.17 4.48
C THR A 71 3.85 -10.33 3.53
#